data_AF-A0A7K2XSC6-F1
#
_entry.id   AF-A0A7K2XSC6-F1
#
_cell.length_a   1.000
_cell.length_b   1.000
_cell.length_c   1.000
_cell.angle_alpha   90.00
_cell.angle_beta   90.00
_cell.angle_gamma   90.00
#
_symmetry.space_group_name_H-M   'P 1'
#
loop_
_entity.id
_entity.type
_entity.pdbx_description
1 polymer ?
#
loop_
_entity_poly.entity_id
_entity_poly.type
_entity_poly.pdbx_seq_one_letter_code
_entity_poly.pdbx_strand_id
1 'polypeptide(L)'
;MYTGKATPDAAADRGWLLGHFKDPSDPRHSEDVEIKWGVHPKGDERERWATAEKRTALLVLISGRFRLEFPGRTVVLAEQGDYVLWGRGVDHSWYAEEDAVVLTVRWPSIPGYRVDEPEDRVEAGSSARSAL
;
A
#
# COMPACT_ATOMS: atom_id res chain seq x y z
N MET A 1 -14.01 -19.03 11.04
CA MET A 1 -14.35 -17.68 11.56
C MET A 1 -13.21 -17.22 12.45
N TYR A 2 -12.71 -16.00 12.26
CA TYR A 2 -11.65 -15.40 13.07
C TYR A 2 -12.14 -14.08 13.66
N THR A 3 -11.74 -13.78 14.90
CA THR A 3 -11.99 -12.50 15.55
C THR A 3 -10.69 -12.01 16.16
N GLY A 4 -10.37 -10.73 15.97
CA GLY A 4 -9.13 -10.15 16.43
C GLY A 4 -9.24 -8.65 16.67
N LYS A 5 -8.09 -8.02 16.94
CA LYS A 5 -8.00 -6.58 17.17
C LYS A 5 -7.03 -6.03 16.13
N ALA A 6 -7.51 -5.09 15.31
CA ALA A 6 -6.76 -4.62 14.14
C ALA A 6 -5.35 -4.13 14.49
N THR A 7 -5.19 -3.30 15.52
CA THR A 7 -3.87 -2.76 15.91
C THR A 7 -2.84 -3.84 16.25
N PRO A 8 -3.05 -4.74 17.23
CA PRO A 8 -2.07 -5.78 17.53
C PRO A 8 -1.90 -6.80 16.39
N ASP A 9 -2.98 -7.18 15.68
CA ASP A 9 -2.89 -8.15 14.58
C ASP A 9 -2.07 -7.60 13.41
N ALA A 10 -2.27 -6.32 13.09
CA ALA A 10 -1.54 -5.63 12.04
C ALA A 10 -0.08 -5.39 12.43
N ALA A 11 0.20 -5.00 13.67
CA ALA A 11 1.56 -4.77 14.15
C ALA A 11 2.43 -6.04 14.05
N ALA A 12 1.83 -7.22 14.26
CA ALA A 12 2.51 -8.51 14.09
C ALA A 12 2.90 -8.83 12.64
N ASP A 13 2.31 -8.14 11.65
CA ASP A 13 2.56 -8.37 10.22
C ASP A 13 2.67 -7.06 9.42
N ARG A 14 3.49 -6.12 9.91
CA ARG A 14 3.86 -4.88 9.18
C ARG A 14 2.66 -4.05 8.69
N GLY A 15 1.57 -4.09 9.44
CA GLY A 15 0.31 -3.40 9.17
C GLY A 15 -0.77 -4.26 8.50
N TRP A 16 -0.49 -5.51 8.11
CA TRP A 16 -1.41 -6.32 7.30
C TRP A 16 -2.36 -7.18 8.13
N LEU A 17 -3.66 -7.07 7.84
CA LEU A 17 -4.69 -7.92 8.42
C LEU A 17 -4.97 -9.17 7.58
N LEU A 18 -4.96 -9.05 6.25
CA LEU A 18 -5.44 -10.07 5.32
C LEU A 18 -4.72 -9.93 3.97
N GLY A 19 -4.40 -11.05 3.32
CA GLY A 19 -3.76 -11.10 2.00
C GLY A 19 -3.13 -12.45 1.68
N HIS A 20 -2.53 -12.59 0.48
CA HIS A 20 -2.01 -13.87 -0.02
C HIS A 20 -0.82 -14.38 0.79
N PHE A 21 -0.16 -13.49 1.52
CA PHE A 21 1.03 -13.76 2.33
C PHE A 21 0.71 -14.37 3.70
N LYS A 22 -0.58 -14.48 4.08
CA LYS A 22 -0.95 -15.27 5.27
C LYS A 22 -0.80 -16.76 4.95
N ASP A 23 -0.64 -17.58 5.99
CA ASP A 23 -0.61 -19.04 5.82
C ASP A 23 -1.91 -19.52 5.13
N PRO A 24 -1.86 -20.43 4.14
CA PRO A 24 -3.07 -20.89 3.43
C PRO A 24 -4.16 -21.51 4.32
N SER A 25 -3.81 -21.99 5.53
CA SER A 25 -4.77 -22.48 6.51
C SER A 25 -5.39 -21.38 7.39
N ASP A 26 -4.82 -20.17 7.38
CA ASP A 26 -5.37 -19.01 8.08
C ASP A 26 -6.58 -18.47 7.30
N PRO A 27 -7.75 -18.26 7.95
CA PRO A 27 -8.92 -17.68 7.28
C PRO A 27 -8.72 -16.25 6.76
N ARG A 28 -7.59 -15.59 7.09
CA ARG A 28 -7.16 -14.29 6.56
C ARG A 28 -6.26 -14.41 5.32
N HIS A 29 -6.01 -15.61 4.82
CA HIS A 29 -5.40 -15.81 3.51
C HIS A 29 -6.39 -15.44 2.39
N SER A 30 -5.94 -14.65 1.42
CA SER A 30 -6.77 -14.25 0.28
C SER A 30 -5.92 -13.89 -0.94
N GLU A 31 -6.30 -14.43 -2.10
CA GLU A 31 -5.79 -14.03 -3.42
C GLU A 31 -6.63 -12.90 -4.05
N ASP A 32 -7.80 -12.59 -3.48
CA ASP A 32 -8.71 -11.58 -4.00
C ASP A 32 -8.37 -10.18 -3.51
N VAL A 33 -8.11 -10.02 -2.22
CA VAL A 33 -7.92 -8.70 -1.58
C VAL A 33 -6.80 -8.72 -0.56
N GLU A 34 -6.16 -7.57 -0.39
CA GLU A 34 -5.25 -7.29 0.71
C GLU A 34 -5.85 -6.18 1.58
N ILE A 35 -5.75 -6.30 2.89
CA ILE A 35 -6.25 -5.29 3.83
C ILE A 35 -5.13 -4.91 4.80
N LYS A 36 -4.81 -3.60 4.82
CA LYS A 36 -3.84 -3.00 5.73
C LYS A 36 -4.55 -2.09 6.73
N TRP A 37 -4.17 -2.20 8.00
CA TRP A 37 -4.46 -1.26 9.06
C TRP A 37 -3.22 -0.41 9.33
N GLY A 38 -3.24 0.84 8.89
CA GLY A 38 -2.14 1.79 9.07
C GLY A 38 -2.37 2.67 10.29
N VAL A 39 -1.39 2.71 11.19
CA VAL A 39 -1.34 3.66 12.32
C VAL A 39 -0.08 4.48 12.13
N HIS A 40 -0.25 5.79 11.94
CA HIS A 40 0.81 6.70 11.53
C HIS A 40 0.87 7.87 12.51
N PRO A 41 2.00 8.12 13.19
CA PRO A 41 2.15 9.34 13.96
C PRO A 41 2.22 10.56 13.04
N LYS A 42 1.91 11.74 13.59
CA LYS A 42 2.06 13.00 12.86
C LYS A 42 3.48 13.15 12.31
N GLY A 43 3.56 13.51 11.04
CA GLY A 43 4.82 13.69 10.32
C GLY A 43 5.38 12.42 9.70
N ASP A 44 4.75 11.27 9.91
CA ASP A 44 5.10 10.04 9.21
C ASP A 44 4.79 10.16 7.72
N GLU A 45 5.61 9.53 6.90
CA GLU A 45 5.51 9.61 5.45
C GLU A 45 5.99 8.33 4.77
N ARG A 46 5.56 8.14 3.52
CA ARG A 46 6.09 7.05 2.72
C ARG A 46 7.53 7.37 2.32
N GLU A 47 8.48 6.52 2.71
CA GLU A 47 9.90 6.69 2.37
C GLU A 47 10.14 6.82 0.86
N ARG A 48 9.37 6.06 0.05
CA ARG A 48 9.47 6.05 -1.41
C ARG A 48 8.10 6.03 -2.04
N TRP A 49 7.95 6.76 -3.13
CA TRP A 49 6.77 6.72 -3.98
C TRP A 49 6.49 5.29 -4.43
N ALA A 50 5.22 4.91 -4.38
CA ALA A 50 4.72 3.74 -5.07
C ALA A 50 4.69 4.04 -6.56
N THR A 51 5.38 3.24 -7.37
CA THR A 51 5.39 3.40 -8.83
C THR A 51 4.71 2.21 -9.52
N ALA A 52 4.04 2.49 -10.63
CA ALA A 52 3.40 1.50 -11.49
C ALA A 52 2.53 0.48 -10.71
N GLU A 53 1.65 0.99 -9.83
CA GLU A 53 0.83 0.15 -8.95
C GLU A 53 0.05 -0.93 -9.74
N LYS A 54 0.22 -2.20 -9.38
CA LYS A 54 -0.39 -3.32 -10.12
C LYS A 54 -1.83 -3.61 -9.69
N ARG A 55 -2.30 -2.95 -8.63
CA ARG A 55 -3.61 -3.17 -8.02
C ARG A 55 -4.49 -1.92 -8.11
N THR A 56 -5.77 -2.11 -7.89
CA THR A 56 -6.66 -1.01 -7.49
C THR A 56 -6.57 -0.89 -5.98
N ALA A 57 -6.59 0.34 -5.45
CA ALA A 57 -6.48 0.59 -4.02
C ALA A 57 -7.52 1.61 -3.57
N LEU A 58 -8.16 1.30 -2.44
CA LEU A 58 -9.04 2.17 -1.67
C LEU A 58 -8.37 2.47 -0.34
N LEU A 59 -8.25 3.72 0.04
CA LEU A 59 -7.85 4.13 1.38
C LEU A 59 -8.98 4.92 2.03
N VAL A 60 -9.39 4.50 3.24
CA VAL A 60 -10.42 5.15 4.05
C VAL A 60 -9.76 5.69 5.32
N LEU A 61 -10.05 6.94 5.65
CA LEU A 61 -9.65 7.56 6.91
C LEU A 61 -10.56 7.09 8.04
N ILE A 62 -9.96 6.53 9.10
CA ILE A 62 -10.67 6.14 10.32
C ILE A 62 -10.61 7.27 11.35
N SER A 63 -9.44 7.89 11.52
CA SER A 63 -9.25 9.04 12.40
C SER A 63 -8.00 9.84 12.01
N GLY A 64 -7.95 11.11 12.42
CA GLY A 64 -6.83 12.01 12.19
C GLY A 64 -6.96 12.75 10.86
N ARG A 65 -5.82 13.05 10.23
CA ARG A 65 -5.75 13.75 8.95
C ARG A 65 -4.62 13.20 8.09
N PHE A 66 -4.93 12.79 6.87
CA PHE A 66 -4.00 12.03 6.03
C PHE A 66 -4.02 12.56 4.60
N ARG A 67 -2.83 12.80 4.05
CA ARG A 67 -2.67 13.39 2.73
C ARG A 67 -2.05 12.36 1.78
N LEU A 68 -2.69 12.14 0.65
CA LEU A 68 -2.15 11.37 -0.45
C LEU A 68 -1.64 12.32 -1.54
N GLU A 69 -0.49 11.97 -2.10
CA GLU A 69 0.10 12.64 -3.24
C GLU A 69 0.02 11.72 -4.45
N PHE A 70 -0.43 12.29 -5.57
CA PHE A 70 -0.48 11.66 -6.89
C PHE A 70 0.18 12.59 -7.90
N PRO A 71 0.59 12.11 -9.09
CA PRO A 71 1.08 12.98 -10.14
C PRO A 71 0.08 14.10 -10.46
N GLY A 72 0.47 15.36 -10.21
CA GLY A 72 -0.35 16.54 -10.48
C GLY A 72 -1.57 16.74 -9.57
N ARG A 73 -1.74 15.93 -8.52
CA ARG A 73 -2.90 16.04 -7.61
C ARG A 73 -2.55 15.65 -6.19
N THR A 74 -2.98 16.47 -5.25
CA THR A 74 -2.96 16.17 -3.82
C THR A 74 -4.39 15.95 -3.33
N VAL A 75 -4.59 14.94 -2.50
CA VAL A 75 -5.88 14.65 -1.86
C VAL A 75 -5.68 14.62 -0.36
N VAL A 76 -6.44 15.41 0.38
CA VAL A 76 -6.43 15.39 1.85
C VAL A 76 -7.73 14.77 2.33
N LEU A 77 -7.60 13.76 3.19
CA LEU A 77 -8.68 13.16 3.96
C LEU A 77 -8.67 13.81 5.34
N ALA A 78 -9.79 14.36 5.76
CA ALA A 78 -9.88 15.21 6.95
C ALA A 78 -11.06 14.86 7.86
N GLU A 79 -12.09 14.23 7.32
CA GLU A 79 -13.27 13.80 8.06
C GLU A 79 -13.31 12.27 8.12
N GLN A 80 -13.77 11.73 9.25
CA GLN A 80 -13.88 10.28 9.41
C GLN A 80 -14.76 9.68 8.30
N GLY A 81 -14.24 8.67 7.61
CA GLY A 81 -14.91 8.03 6.47
C GLY A 81 -14.54 8.63 5.12
N ASP A 82 -13.81 9.75 5.07
CA ASP A 82 -13.20 10.23 3.83
C ASP A 82 -12.38 9.13 3.18
N TYR A 83 -12.49 9.01 1.86
CA TYR A 83 -11.79 7.98 1.12
C TYR A 83 -11.30 8.45 -0.24
N VAL A 84 -10.28 7.75 -0.73
CA VAL A 84 -9.82 7.89 -2.10
C VAL A 84 -9.59 6.52 -2.71
N LEU A 85 -10.02 6.37 -3.97
CA LEU A 85 -9.86 5.17 -4.78
C LEU A 85 -8.97 5.53 -5.97
N TRP A 86 -7.95 4.71 -6.22
CA TRP A 86 -7.11 4.85 -7.41
C TRP A 86 -6.85 3.50 -8.06
N GLY A 87 -6.69 3.55 -9.39
CA GLY A 87 -6.52 2.37 -10.22
C GLY A 87 -5.07 1.97 -10.40
N ARG A 88 -4.89 0.90 -11.18
CA ARG A 88 -3.58 0.41 -11.60
C ARG A 88 -2.81 1.48 -12.38
N GLY A 89 -1.49 1.44 -12.27
CA GLY A 89 -0.55 2.36 -12.92
C GLY A 89 -0.49 3.75 -12.28
N VAL A 90 -1.29 4.02 -11.24
CA VAL A 90 -1.28 5.32 -10.57
C VAL A 90 -0.20 5.34 -9.49
N ASP A 91 0.84 6.11 -9.75
CA ASP A 91 1.88 6.41 -8.77
C ASP A 91 1.30 7.20 -7.60
N HIS A 92 1.79 6.93 -6.38
CA HIS A 92 1.30 7.63 -5.20
C HIS A 92 2.29 7.63 -4.04
N SER A 93 2.17 8.64 -3.19
CA SER A 93 2.82 8.71 -1.88
C SER A 93 1.81 9.18 -0.83
N TRP A 94 2.22 9.23 0.44
CA TRP A 94 1.37 9.71 1.52
C TRP A 94 2.17 10.39 2.63
N TYR A 95 1.47 11.23 3.38
CA TYR A 95 1.97 11.95 4.55
C TYR A 95 0.86 12.06 5.62
N ALA A 96 1.19 11.79 6.87
CA ALA A 96 0.30 11.94 8.02
C ALA A 96 0.39 13.37 8.58
N GLU A 97 -0.63 14.21 8.34
CA GLU A 97 -0.66 15.60 8.84
C GLU A 97 -0.93 15.68 10.35
N GLU A 98 -1.57 14.63 10.88
CA GLU A 98 -1.84 14.39 12.29
C GLU A 98 -1.61 12.90 12.60
N ASP A 99 -1.67 12.52 13.88
CA ASP A 99 -1.77 11.11 14.24
C ASP A 99 -3.00 10.51 13.56
N ALA A 100 -2.77 9.56 12.65
CA ALA A 100 -3.78 9.08 11.73
C ALA A 100 -3.91 7.56 11.77
N VAL A 101 -5.16 7.10 11.62
CA VAL A 101 -5.49 5.70 11.40
C VAL A 101 -6.21 5.57 10.07
N VAL A 102 -5.71 4.70 9.20
CA VAL A 102 -6.26 4.46 7.86
C VAL A 102 -6.46 2.98 7.60
N LEU A 103 -7.52 2.64 6.88
CA LEU A 103 -7.75 1.30 6.35
C LEU A 103 -7.47 1.35 4.85
N THR A 104 -6.53 0.53 4.37
CA THR A 104 -6.28 0.39 2.93
C THR A 104 -6.71 -0.99 2.45
N VAL A 105 -7.53 -1.03 1.41
CA VAL A 105 -7.94 -2.26 0.71
C VAL A 105 -7.32 -2.23 -0.68
N ARG A 106 -6.70 -3.33 -1.11
CA ARG A 106 -6.10 -3.45 -2.45
C ARG A 106 -6.58 -4.72 -3.14
N TRP A 107 -6.76 -4.68 -4.46
CA TRP A 107 -7.13 -5.85 -5.24
C TRP A 107 -6.58 -5.83 -6.68
N PRO A 108 -6.21 -7.00 -7.24
CA PRO A 108 -6.16 -8.30 -6.58
C PRO A 108 -5.04 -8.39 -5.52
N SER A 109 -5.00 -9.45 -4.73
CA SER A 109 -3.87 -9.75 -3.84
C SER A 109 -2.82 -10.53 -4.64
N ILE A 110 -1.67 -9.91 -4.91
CA ILE A 110 -0.72 -10.40 -5.93
C ILE A 110 0.54 -10.98 -5.26
N PRO A 111 0.76 -12.30 -5.30
CA PRO A 111 1.99 -12.93 -4.85
C PRO A 111 3.24 -12.32 -5.50
N GLY A 112 4.25 -12.03 -4.68
CA GLY A 112 5.55 -11.53 -5.12
C GLY A 112 5.57 -10.06 -5.58
N TYR A 113 4.44 -9.33 -5.49
CA TYR A 113 4.46 -7.89 -5.73
C TYR A 113 4.51 -7.11 -4.41
N ARG A 114 5.54 -6.26 -4.28
CA ARG A 114 5.65 -5.28 -3.18
C ARG A 114 5.96 -3.91 -3.73
N VAL A 115 5.35 -2.91 -3.10
CA VAL A 115 5.57 -1.50 -3.46
C VAL A 115 6.92 -0.99 -2.96
N ASP A 116 7.48 -1.64 -1.93
CA ASP A 116 8.73 -1.22 -1.28
C ASP A 116 9.97 -2.02 -1.76
N GLU A 117 9.80 -2.93 -2.71
CA GLU A 117 10.93 -3.64 -3.32
C GLU A 117 11.58 -2.72 -4.38
N PRO A 118 12.91 -2.55 -4.36
CA PRO A 118 13.59 -1.81 -5.42
C PRO A 118 13.31 -2.51 -6.75
N GLU A 119 12.89 -1.75 -7.77
CA GLU A 119 12.86 -2.27 -9.13
C GLU A 119 14.29 -2.69 -9.50
N ASP A 120 14.50 -4.00 -9.66
CA ASP A 120 15.64 -4.50 -10.41
C ASP A 120 15.55 -3.85 -11.79
N ARG A 121 16.38 -2.81 -12.01
CA ARG A 121 16.53 -2.19 -13.31
C ARG A 121 16.99 -3.28 -14.27
N VAL A 122 16.07 -3.81 -15.06
CA VAL A 122 16.41 -4.63 -16.21
C VAL A 122 17.26 -3.73 -17.12
N GLU A 123 18.58 -3.93 -17.10
CA GLU A 123 19.49 -3.23 -17.99
C GLU A 123 19.12 -3.59 -19.43
N ALA A 124 18.42 -2.66 -20.09
CA ALA A 124 18.19 -2.70 -21.50
C ALA A 124 19.53 -2.43 -22.23
N GLY A 125 20.13 -3.52 -22.72
CA GLY A 125 20.89 -3.57 -23.96
C GLY A 125 22.12 -2.66 -24.10
N SER A 126 23.31 -3.25 -23.95
CA SER A 126 24.45 -2.87 -24.79
C SER A 126 24.76 -4.02 -25.75
N SER A 127 24.12 -3.93 -26.91
CA SER A 127 24.60 -4.52 -28.15
C SER A 127 25.60 -3.55 -28.77
N ALA A 128 26.64 -4.11 -29.43
CA ALA A 128 27.70 -3.47 -30.22
C ALA A 128 29.00 -3.16 -29.43
N ARG A 129 30.20 -3.62 -29.80
CA ARG A 129 30.71 -4.16 -31.07
C ARG A 129 31.85 -5.16 -30.83
N SER A 130 31.90 -6.23 -31.62
CA SER A 130 33.17 -6.81 -32.06
C SER A 130 33.85 -5.84 -33.03
N ALA A 131 35.15 -5.59 -32.84
CA ALA A 131 36.12 -5.47 -33.94
C ALA A 131 37.55 -5.27 -33.38
N LEU A 132 38.42 -6.20 -33.80
CA LEU A 132 39.89 -6.18 -33.89
C LEU A 132 40.70 -6.27 -32.60
#